data_AF-A0A529HKE1-F1
#
_entry.id   AF-A0A529HKE1-F1
#
_cell.length_a   1.000
_cell.length_b   1.000
_cell.length_c   1.000
_cell.angle_alpha   90.00
_cell.angle_beta   90.00
_cell.angle_gamma   90.00
#
_symmetry.space_group_name_H-M   'P 1'
#
loop_
_entity.id
_entity.type
_entity.pdbx_description
1 polymer ?
#
loop_
_entity_poly.entity_id
_entity_poly.type
_entity_poly.pdbx_seq_one_letter_code
_entity_poly.pdbx_strand_id
1 'polypeptide(L)'
;ENIAARFGQSVVTVRQRLKLASLSPRILDVMRENEITLEQARALAISDDHEAQEKAWFEQSNWNRDPRSLRAFLTQAHVRATDRLARYVGLE
;
A
#
# COMPACT_ATOMS: atom_id res chain seq x y z
N GLU A 1 27.12 21.73 15.52
CA GLU A 1 25.89 21.58 14.70
C GLU A 1 26.19 20.63 13.54
N ASN A 2 25.79 19.34 13.56
CA ASN A 2 25.68 18.44 12.37
C ASN A 2 25.34 16.93 12.62
N ILE A 3 24.65 16.56 13.71
CA ILE A 3 24.26 15.14 13.91
C ILE A 3 22.84 14.84 13.35
N ALA A 4 22.01 15.84 13.11
CA ALA A 4 20.61 15.63 12.70
C ALA A 4 20.41 15.14 11.25
N ALA A 5 21.29 15.50 10.31
CA ALA A 5 21.10 15.18 8.89
C ALA A 5 21.25 13.67 8.59
N ARG A 6 22.14 12.97 9.31
CA ARG A 6 22.40 11.54 9.10
C ARG A 6 21.29 10.64 9.64
N PHE A 7 20.69 11.01 10.78
CA PHE A 7 19.54 10.31 11.34
C PHE A 7 18.23 10.65 10.62
N GLY A 8 18.05 11.89 10.17
CA GLY A 8 16.87 12.31 9.40
C GLY A 8 16.75 11.57 8.07
N GLN A 9 17.87 11.39 7.35
CA GLN A 9 17.89 10.65 6.10
C GLN A 9 17.69 9.14 6.32
N SER A 10 18.31 8.58 7.36
CA SER A 10 18.15 7.15 7.71
C SER A 10 16.70 6.82 8.11
N VAL A 11 16.02 7.65 8.91
CA VAL A 11 14.61 7.39 9.29
C VAL A 11 13.66 7.52 8.11
N VAL A 12 13.87 8.51 7.22
CA VAL A 12 13.05 8.67 6.00
C VAL A 12 13.29 7.51 5.05
N THR A 13 14.54 7.13 4.79
CA THR A 13 14.87 5.99 3.93
C THR A 13 14.41 4.66 4.52
N VAL A 14 14.50 4.45 5.84
CA VAL A 14 14.01 3.24 6.50
C VAL A 14 12.48 3.18 6.45
N ARG A 15 11.77 4.27 6.75
CA ARG A 15 10.30 4.30 6.61
C ARG A 15 9.86 4.13 5.15
N GLN A 16 10.62 4.69 4.22
CA GLN A 16 10.37 4.52 2.79
C GLN A 16 10.59 3.06 2.39
N ARG A 17 11.69 2.43 2.79
CA ARG A 17 11.96 1.00 2.54
C ARG A 17 10.96 0.07 3.23
N LEU A 18 10.56 0.35 4.47
CA LEU A 18 9.53 -0.40 5.18
C LEU A 18 8.17 -0.28 4.48
N LYS A 19 7.82 0.91 3.96
CA LYS A 19 6.62 1.07 3.13
C LYS A 19 6.72 0.41 1.76
N LEU A 20 7.93 0.20 1.23
CA LEU A 20 8.14 -0.56 -0.01
C LEU A 20 8.06 -2.06 0.23
N ALA A 21 8.45 -2.53 1.42
CA ALA A 21 8.41 -3.94 1.77
C ALA A 21 6.98 -4.50 1.86
N SER A 22 5.98 -3.65 2.12
CA SER A 22 4.57 -4.05 2.12
C SER A 22 3.92 -4.01 0.74
N LEU A 23 4.59 -3.49 -0.30
CA LEU A 23 4.02 -3.42 -1.65
C LEU A 23 4.24 -4.73 -2.41
N SER A 24 3.24 -5.11 -3.21
CA SER A 24 3.34 -6.30 -4.04
C SER A 24 4.46 -6.17 -5.08
N PRO A 25 5.11 -7.28 -5.48
CA PRO A 25 6.19 -7.27 -6.46
C PRO A 25 5.81 -6.58 -7.78
N ARG A 26 4.54 -6.69 -8.17
CA ARG A 26 4.01 -6.09 -9.40
C ARG A 26 3.86 -4.57 -9.28
N ILE A 27 3.44 -4.06 -8.12
CA ILE A 27 3.42 -2.61 -7.85
C ILE A 27 4.85 -2.04 -7.77
N LEU A 28 5.80 -2.81 -7.23
CA LEU A 28 7.20 -2.41 -7.24
C LEU A 28 7.79 -2.32 -8.67
N ASP A 29 7.26 -3.08 -9.63
CA ASP A 29 7.62 -2.99 -11.04
C ASP A 29 7.14 -1.66 -11.65
N VAL A 30 5.85 -1.35 -11.48
CA VAL A 30 5.23 -0.06 -11.88
C VAL A 30 5.98 1.13 -11.26
N MET A 31 6.43 0.99 -10.02
CA MET A 31 7.24 2.03 -9.36
C MET A 31 8.64 2.18 -9.97
N ARG A 32 9.26 1.08 -10.39
CA ARG A 32 10.54 1.11 -11.12
C ARG A 32 10.37 1.75 -12.50
N GLU A 33 9.21 1.57 -13.13
CA GLU A 33 8.84 2.21 -14.41
C GLU A 33 8.38 3.67 -14.26
N ASN A 34 8.31 4.18 -13.01
CA ASN A 34 7.88 5.54 -12.70
C ASN A 34 6.44 5.87 -13.17
N GLU A 35 5.59 4.84 -13.28
CA GLU A 35 4.17 4.94 -13.65
C GLU A 35 3.25 5.22 -12.43
N ILE A 36 3.82 5.20 -11.23
CA ILE A 36 3.11 5.48 -9.97
C ILE A 36 3.82 6.59 -9.19
N THR A 37 3.04 7.48 -8.61
CA THR A 37 3.56 8.54 -7.74
C THR A 37 3.84 8.02 -6.33
N LEU A 38 4.75 8.68 -5.61
CA LEU A 38 5.04 8.32 -4.21
C LEU A 38 3.81 8.36 -3.31
N GLU A 39 2.85 9.26 -3.57
CA GLU A 39 1.63 9.36 -2.78
C GLU A 39 0.67 8.19 -3.02
N GLN A 40 0.56 7.72 -4.26
CA GLN A 40 -0.20 6.53 -4.61
C GLN A 40 0.45 5.27 -4.04
N ALA A 41 1.77 5.13 -4.16
CA ALA A 41 2.51 4.02 -3.55
C ALA A 41 2.31 3.98 -2.02
N ARG A 42 2.36 5.15 -1.35
CA ARG A 42 2.07 5.25 0.09
C ARG A 42 0.61 4.93 0.44
N ALA A 43 -0.33 5.16 -0.47
CA ALA A 43 -1.72 4.80 -0.30
C ALA A 43 -1.95 3.29 -0.48
N LEU A 44 -1.21 2.62 -1.37
CA LEU A 44 -1.26 1.17 -1.52
C LEU A 44 -0.65 0.45 -0.32
N ALA A 45 0.45 0.99 0.21
CA ALA A 45 1.17 0.45 1.36
C ALA A 45 0.43 0.53 2.71
N ILE A 46 -0.84 0.95 2.75
CA ILE A 46 -1.66 0.92 3.99
C ILE A 46 -2.17 -0.48 4.32
N SER A 47 -2.16 -1.38 3.34
CA SER A 47 -2.57 -2.76 3.45
C SER A 47 -1.37 -3.63 3.14
N ASP A 48 -1.13 -4.70 3.89
CA ASP A 48 -0.12 -5.71 3.58
C ASP A 48 -0.66 -6.84 2.67
N ASP A 49 -1.96 -6.75 2.30
CA ASP A 49 -2.58 -7.68 1.35
C ASP A 49 -2.22 -7.30 -0.09
N HIS A 50 -1.32 -8.08 -0.68
CA HIS A 50 -0.84 -7.87 -2.05
C HIS A 50 -1.95 -8.01 -3.10
N GLU A 51 -2.91 -8.93 -2.92
CA GLU A 51 -4.00 -9.12 -3.88
C GLU A 51 -4.93 -7.90 -3.88
N ALA A 52 -5.24 -7.36 -2.71
CA ALA A 52 -6.03 -6.14 -2.58
C ALA A 52 -5.33 -4.92 -3.20
N GLN A 53 -4.01 -4.81 -3.04
CA GLN A 53 -3.21 -3.76 -3.70
C GLN A 53 -3.25 -3.88 -5.22
N GLU A 54 -3.05 -5.09 -5.74
CA GLU A 54 -3.10 -5.35 -7.17
C GLU A 54 -4.48 -5.05 -7.76
N LYS A 55 -5.56 -5.42 -7.05
CA LYS A 55 -6.93 -5.04 -7.42
C LYS A 55 -7.14 -3.53 -7.42
N ALA A 56 -6.67 -2.85 -6.38
CA ALA A 56 -6.80 -1.39 -6.26
C ALA A 56 -6.07 -0.66 -7.39
N TRP A 57 -4.96 -1.20 -7.86
CA TRP A 57 -4.16 -0.58 -8.91
C TRP A 57 -4.56 -1.06 -10.31
N PHE A 58 -4.51 -2.36 -10.61
CA PHE A 58 -4.66 -2.89 -11.97
C PHE A 58 -6.12 -3.04 -12.42
N GLU A 59 -7.06 -3.30 -11.50
CA GLU A 59 -8.47 -3.48 -11.88
C GLU A 59 -9.27 -2.15 -11.87
N GLN A 60 -8.74 -1.11 -11.22
CA GLN A 60 -9.35 0.22 -11.23
C GLN A 60 -8.89 1.05 -12.43
N SER A 61 -9.80 1.87 -12.98
CA SER A 61 -9.47 2.84 -14.01
C SER A 61 -8.43 3.85 -13.52
N ASN A 62 -7.55 4.32 -14.41
CA ASN A 62 -6.48 5.27 -14.05
C ASN A 62 -6.95 6.51 -13.30
N TRP A 63 -8.11 7.06 -13.65
CA TRP A 63 -8.68 8.24 -12.98
C TRP A 63 -9.12 7.97 -11.53
N ASN A 64 -9.35 6.71 -11.16
CA ASN A 64 -9.74 6.30 -9.81
C ASN A 64 -8.53 5.84 -8.96
N ARG A 65 -7.30 6.05 -9.46
CA ARG A 65 -6.06 5.72 -8.75
C ARG A 65 -5.54 6.89 -7.93
N ASP A 66 -6.37 7.86 -7.59
CA ASP A 66 -5.95 8.91 -6.66
C ASP A 66 -5.75 8.31 -5.24
N PRO A 67 -4.86 8.89 -4.41
CA PRO A 67 -4.54 8.33 -3.10
C PRO A 67 -5.75 8.15 -2.17
N ARG A 68 -6.79 8.99 -2.27
CA ARG A 68 -7.98 8.89 -1.43
C ARG A 68 -8.83 7.69 -1.85
N SER A 69 -9.04 7.51 -3.15
CA SER A 69 -9.80 6.38 -3.69
C SER A 69 -9.10 5.05 -3.45
N LEU A 70 -7.77 4.99 -3.58
CA LEU A 70 -6.98 3.80 -3.24
C LEU A 70 -7.14 3.41 -1.76
N ARG A 71 -7.05 4.37 -0.83
CA ARG A 71 -7.25 4.11 0.60
C ARG A 71 -8.67 3.62 0.89
N ALA A 72 -9.68 4.23 0.27
CA ALA A 72 -11.07 3.83 0.44
C ALA A 72 -11.30 2.39 -0.06
N PHE A 73 -10.77 2.05 -1.23
CA PHE A 73 -10.85 0.70 -1.79
C PHE A 73 -10.21 -0.33 -0.87
N LEU A 74 -8.98 -0.08 -0.42
CA LEU A 74 -8.24 -1.00 0.44
C LEU A 74 -8.89 -1.16 1.81
N THR A 75 -9.44 -0.09 2.38
CA THR A 75 -10.18 -0.15 3.65
C THR A 75 -11.44 -1.00 3.49
N GLN A 76 -12.20 -0.81 2.41
CA GLN A 76 -13.40 -1.59 2.14
C GLN A 76 -13.08 -3.07 1.85
N ALA A 77 -12.00 -3.34 1.11
CA ALA A 77 -11.54 -4.69 0.83
C ALA A 77 -11.12 -5.41 2.12
N HIS A 78 -10.38 -4.73 3.00
CA HIS A 78 -9.96 -5.27 4.30
C HIS A 78 -11.15 -5.60 5.21
N VAL A 79 -12.14 -4.70 5.30
CA VAL A 79 -13.37 -4.96 6.07
C VAL A 79 -14.11 -6.20 5.55
N ARG A 80 -14.24 -6.36 4.22
CA ARG A 80 -14.87 -7.54 3.61
C ARG A 80 -14.09 -8.82 3.85
N ALA A 81 -12.76 -8.77 3.79
CA ALA A 81 -11.89 -9.91 4.08
C ALA A 81 -12.05 -10.36 5.53
N THR A 82 -12.01 -9.42 6.48
CA THR A 82 -12.19 -9.70 7.91
C THR A 82 -13.60 -10.21 8.23
N ASP A 83 -14.66 -9.68 7.62
CA ASP A 83 -16.04 -10.18 7.82
C ASP A 83 -16.19 -11.64 7.37
N ARG A 84 -15.62 -11.98 6.20
CA ARG A 84 -15.62 -13.35 5.68
C ARG A 84 -14.79 -14.30 6.55
N LEU A 85 -13.63 -13.86 7.04
CA LEU A 85 -12.80 -14.64 7.96
C LEU A 85 -13.51 -14.85 9.30
N ALA A 86 -14.16 -13.82 9.85
CA ALA A 86 -14.91 -13.90 11.10
C ALA A 86 -16.07 -14.90 11.02
N ARG A 87 -16.79 -14.96 9.88
CA ARG A 87 -17.83 -15.99 9.66
C ARG A 87 -17.24 -17.41 9.57
N TYR A 88 -16.02 -17.55 9.07
CA TYR A 88 -15.38 -18.86 8.89
C TYR A 88 -14.83 -19.45 10.20
N VAL A 89 -14.38 -18.60 11.14
CA VAL A 89 -13.77 -19.04 12.41
C VAL A 89 -14.76 -19.14 13.59
N GLY A 90 -16.03 -18.76 13.40
CA GLY A 90 -17.05 -18.68 14.46
C GLY A 90 -18.04 -19.84 14.53
N LEU A 91 -17.76 -20.97 13.88
CA LEU A 91 -18.63 -22.14 13.86
C LEU A 91 -17.86 -23.40 14.27
N GLU A 92 -17.67 -23.55 15.58
CA GLU A 92 -17.48 -24.86 16.25
C GLU A 92 -18.44 -24.94 17.44
#